data_AF-A0AAD6ULK9-F1
#
_entry.id   AF-A0AAD6ULK9-F1
#
_cell.length_a   1.000
_cell.length_b   1.000
_cell.length_c   1.000
_cell.angle_alpha   90.00
_cell.angle_beta   90.00
_cell.angle_gamma   90.00
#
_symmetry.space_group_name_H-M   'P 1'
#
loop_
_entity.id
_entity.type
_entity.pdbx_description
1 polymer ?
#
loop_
_entity_poly.entity_id
_entity_poly.type
_entity_poly.pdbx_seq_one_letter_code
_entity_poly.pdbx_strand_id
1 'polypeptide(L)'
;TDMLVEYLSENPEFRIKLFSDSTAEAKKEDRKKQVAKDGKAVQCAVLAKYIFEDDEQEQARYANDPAKFAGTVETRLRRLKKDYILMLRKIGATGAGLDPDQVREGSKLASVFDEVREEFPWWDELHAFWRELPNYNPIGVQSSEPGTDHAGAAADI
;
A
#
# COMPACT_ATOMS: atom_id res chain seq x y z
N THR A 1 4.86 -15.47 -0.48
CA THR A 1 4.38 -14.07 -0.30
C THR A 1 3.57 -13.64 -1.48
N ASP A 2 3.91 -14.15 -2.66
CA ASP A 2 3.34 -13.81 -3.94
C ASP A 2 1.83 -14.08 -3.96
N MET A 3 1.38 -15.24 -3.46
CA MET A 3 -0.07 -15.56 -3.33
C MET A 3 -0.88 -14.53 -2.53
N LEU A 4 -0.29 -13.88 -1.51
CA LEU A 4 -0.99 -12.84 -0.75
C LEU A 4 -1.17 -11.57 -1.58
N VAL A 5 -0.12 -11.14 -2.28
CA VAL A 5 -0.13 -9.92 -3.10
C VAL A 5 -0.98 -10.15 -4.36
N GLU A 6 -0.89 -11.33 -4.95
CA GLU A 6 -1.70 -11.81 -6.07
C GLU A 6 -3.19 -11.78 -5.71
N TYR A 7 -3.59 -12.40 -4.59
CA TYR A 7 -4.99 -12.36 -4.15
C TYR A 7 -5.49 -10.92 -3.96
N LEU A 8 -4.69 -10.03 -3.38
CA LEU A 8 -5.05 -8.61 -3.21
C LEU A 8 -5.11 -7.84 -4.53
N SER A 9 -4.38 -8.28 -5.55
CA SER A 9 -4.42 -7.72 -6.90
C SER A 9 -5.72 -8.10 -7.59
N GLU A 10 -6.10 -9.38 -7.52
CA GLU A 10 -7.28 -9.95 -8.16
C GLU A 10 -8.60 -9.62 -7.45
N ASN A 11 -8.56 -9.29 -6.15
CA ASN A 11 -9.75 -9.04 -5.34
C ASN A 11 -9.80 -7.58 -4.82
N PRO A 12 -10.10 -6.59 -5.68
CA PRO A 12 -10.09 -5.17 -5.30
C PRO A 12 -11.12 -4.84 -4.20
N GLU A 13 -12.31 -5.45 -4.22
CA GLU A 13 -13.29 -5.23 -3.14
C GLU A 13 -12.81 -5.76 -1.79
N PHE A 14 -12.14 -6.91 -1.79
CA PHE A 14 -11.56 -7.48 -0.59
C PHE A 14 -10.42 -6.59 -0.08
N ARG A 15 -9.57 -6.10 -0.98
CA ARG A 15 -8.50 -5.16 -0.66
C ARG A 15 -9.03 -3.88 -0.02
N ILE A 16 -10.11 -3.30 -0.55
CA ILE A 16 -10.77 -2.11 0.02
C ILE A 16 -11.30 -2.41 1.42
N LYS A 17 -11.91 -3.59 1.64
CA LYS A 17 -12.35 -4.01 2.98
C LYS A 17 -11.16 -4.17 3.94
N LEU A 18 -10.07 -4.80 3.49
CA LEU A 18 -8.90 -5.10 4.33
C LEU A 18 -8.12 -3.84 4.75
N PHE A 19 -7.88 -2.92 3.82
CA PHE A 19 -7.06 -1.72 4.08
C PHE A 19 -7.86 -0.46 4.41
N SER A 20 -9.19 -0.56 4.34
CA SER A 20 -10.12 0.58 4.29
C SER A 20 -10.00 1.35 2.99
N ASP A 21 -11.14 1.85 2.54
CA ASP A 21 -11.24 2.64 1.33
C ASP A 21 -10.57 4.01 1.46
N SER A 22 -10.03 4.52 0.36
CA SER A 22 -9.53 5.90 0.32
C SER A 22 -10.71 6.86 0.25
N THR A 23 -10.71 7.87 1.12
CA THR A 23 -11.72 8.93 1.07
C THR A 23 -11.61 9.75 -0.22
N ALA A 24 -10.40 9.87 -0.79
CA ALA A 24 -10.15 10.62 -2.02
C ALA A 24 -10.74 9.90 -3.25
N GLU A 25 -10.46 8.60 -3.40
CA GLU A 25 -10.97 7.78 -4.51
C GLU A 25 -12.50 7.62 -4.44
N ALA A 26 -13.05 7.39 -3.25
CA ALA A 26 -14.51 7.31 -3.09
C ALA A 26 -15.20 8.60 -3.53
N LYS A 27 -14.62 9.77 -3.22
CA LYS A 27 -15.14 11.08 -3.64
C LYS A 27 -14.99 11.31 -5.15
N LYS A 28 -13.88 10.87 -5.74
CA LYS A 28 -13.62 10.95 -7.19
C LYS A 28 -14.62 10.11 -7.99
N GLU A 29 -15.03 8.97 -7.45
CA GLU A 29 -15.99 8.05 -8.07
C GLU A 29 -17.46 8.31 -7.64
N ASP A 30 -17.75 9.44 -6.98
CA ASP A 30 -19.06 9.82 -6.43
C ASP A 30 -19.74 8.69 -5.60
N ARG A 31 -18.92 7.85 -4.95
CA ARG A 31 -19.39 6.70 -4.17
C ARG A 31 -19.13 6.91 -2.68
N LYS A 32 -19.94 6.24 -1.85
CA LYS A 32 -19.72 6.24 -0.40
C LYS A 32 -18.49 5.42 -0.04
N LYS A 33 -17.67 5.94 0.88
CA LYS A 33 -16.52 5.24 1.45
C LYS A 33 -16.93 3.87 1.99
N GLN A 34 -16.25 2.82 1.55
CA GLN A 34 -16.46 1.49 2.08
C GLN A 34 -15.64 1.28 3.36
N VAL A 35 -16.30 0.75 4.40
CA VAL A 35 -15.66 0.32 5.63
C VAL A 35 -15.99 -1.16 5.85
N ALA A 36 -15.01 -1.95 6.28
CA ALA A 36 -15.27 -3.34 6.62
C ALA A 36 -16.29 -3.40 7.77
N LYS A 37 -17.34 -4.22 7.58
CA LYS A 37 -18.26 -4.59 8.67
C LYS A 37 -17.61 -5.56 9.65
N ASP A 38 -16.71 -6.41 9.16
CA ASP A 38 -16.04 -7.43 9.94
C ASP A 38 -14.65 -6.96 10.41
N GLY A 39 -14.20 -7.50 11.54
CA GLY A 39 -12.89 -7.19 12.10
C GLY A 39 -11.72 -7.67 11.23
N LYS A 40 -10.57 -7.01 11.35
CA LYS A 40 -9.34 -7.35 10.59
C LYS A 40 -8.92 -8.81 10.72
N ALA A 41 -9.16 -9.44 11.88
CA ALA A 41 -8.87 -10.85 12.11
C ALA A 41 -9.68 -11.78 11.18
N VAL A 42 -10.94 -11.46 10.90
CA VAL A 42 -11.80 -12.23 9.97
C VAL A 42 -11.25 -12.15 8.55
N GLN A 43 -10.84 -10.95 8.11
CA GLN A 43 -10.22 -10.78 6.80
C GLN A 43 -8.88 -11.53 6.69
N CYS A 44 -8.07 -11.53 7.76
CA CYS A 44 -6.83 -12.30 7.79
C CYS A 44 -7.08 -13.81 7.74
N ALA A 45 -8.20 -14.30 8.30
CA ALA A 45 -8.59 -15.70 8.20
C ALA A 45 -8.99 -16.09 6.76
N VAL A 46 -9.69 -15.21 6.03
CA VAL A 46 -10.02 -15.43 4.61
C VAL A 46 -8.75 -15.54 3.78
N LEU A 47 -7.78 -14.64 3.99
CA LEU A 47 -6.47 -14.72 3.34
C LEU A 47 -5.70 -15.99 3.73
N ALA A 48 -5.71 -16.36 5.01
CA ALA A 48 -5.05 -17.57 5.47
C ALA A 48 -5.65 -18.82 4.80
N LYS A 49 -6.97 -18.86 4.65
CA LYS A 49 -7.63 -19.92 3.90
C LYS A 49 -7.11 -19.99 2.46
N TYR A 50 -7.13 -18.89 1.72
CA TYR A 50 -6.64 -18.87 0.34
C TYR A 50 -5.18 -19.31 0.21
N ILE A 51 -4.32 -18.89 1.15
CA ILE A 51 -2.87 -19.14 1.06
C ILE A 51 -2.53 -20.58 1.49
N PHE A 52 -3.24 -21.15 2.46
CA PHE A 52 -2.81 -22.38 3.14
C PHE A 52 -3.77 -23.57 2.99
N GLU A 53 -5.00 -23.39 2.51
CA GLU A 53 -5.96 -24.50 2.37
C GLU A 53 -5.55 -25.50 1.29
N ASP A 54 -4.98 -25.03 0.19
CA ASP A 54 -4.53 -25.85 -0.95
C ASP A 54 -2.99 -26.01 -1.00
N ASP A 55 -2.27 -25.53 0.03
CA ASP A 55 -0.81 -25.68 0.12
C ASP A 55 -0.47 -27.10 0.61
N GLU A 56 0.11 -27.95 -0.24
CA GLU A 56 0.40 -29.35 0.11
C GLU A 56 1.28 -29.53 1.36
N GLN A 57 2.10 -28.53 1.71
CA GLN A 57 3.02 -28.61 2.84
C GLN A 57 2.39 -28.12 4.14
N GLU A 58 1.57 -27.07 4.05
CA GLU A 58 1.00 -26.38 5.20
C GLU A 58 -0.48 -26.71 5.43
N GLN A 59 -1.20 -27.34 4.49
CA GLN A 59 -2.62 -27.69 4.59
C GLN A 59 -2.94 -28.50 5.86
N ALA A 60 -2.12 -29.52 6.15
CA ALA A 60 -2.31 -30.32 7.37
C ALA A 60 -2.11 -29.50 8.65
N ARG A 61 -1.18 -28.54 8.65
CA ARG A 61 -0.94 -27.64 9.79
C ARG A 61 -2.04 -26.60 9.91
N TYR A 62 -2.50 -26.06 8.79
CA TYR A 62 -3.59 -25.12 8.69
C TYR A 62 -4.89 -25.73 9.20
N ALA A 63 -5.24 -26.95 8.78
CA ALA A 63 -6.43 -27.66 9.25
C ALA A 63 -6.44 -27.89 10.76
N ASN A 64 -5.25 -28.08 11.38
CA ASN A 64 -5.11 -28.25 12.81
C ASN A 64 -5.30 -26.95 13.62
N ASP A 65 -4.85 -25.80 13.10
CA ASP A 65 -4.97 -24.51 13.79
C ASP A 65 -5.11 -23.33 12.81
N PRO A 66 -6.30 -23.12 12.19
CA PRO A 66 -6.50 -22.04 11.21
C PRO A 66 -6.29 -20.64 11.79
N ALA A 67 -6.58 -20.45 13.09
CA ALA A 67 -6.48 -19.16 13.76
C ALA A 67 -5.03 -18.69 13.86
N LYS A 68 -4.09 -19.61 14.10
CA LYS A 68 -2.65 -19.30 14.09
C LYS A 68 -2.18 -18.79 12.73
N PHE A 69 -2.67 -19.37 11.64
CA PHE A 69 -2.32 -18.92 10.28
C PHE A 69 -2.92 -17.56 9.95
N ALA A 70 -4.13 -17.26 10.41
CA ALA A 70 -4.67 -15.89 10.34
C ALA A 70 -3.76 -14.88 11.06
N GLY A 71 -3.24 -15.24 12.24
CA GLY A 71 -2.24 -14.43 12.97
C GLY A 71 -0.92 -14.26 12.22
N THR A 72 -0.47 -15.30 11.52
CA THR A 72 0.72 -15.26 10.64
C THR A 72 0.51 -14.29 9.48
N VAL A 73 -0.65 -14.34 8.82
CA VAL A 73 -1.01 -13.40 7.75
C VAL A 73 -1.06 -11.96 8.27
N GLU A 74 -1.67 -11.74 9.44
CA GLU A 74 -1.73 -10.41 10.03
C GLU A 74 -0.31 -9.87 10.32
N THR A 75 0.56 -10.71 10.89
CA THR A 75 1.95 -10.36 11.17
C THR A 75 2.70 -10.04 9.88
N ARG A 76 2.46 -10.79 8.80
CA ARG A 76 3.04 -10.53 7.49
C ARG A 76 2.61 -9.18 6.94
N LEU A 77 1.31 -8.86 6.96
CA LEU A 77 0.78 -7.57 6.52
C LEU A 77 1.40 -6.40 7.31
N ARG A 78 1.59 -6.57 8.63
CA ARG A 78 2.26 -5.56 9.46
C ARG A 78 3.72 -5.35 9.05
N ARG A 79 4.45 -6.41 8.67
CA ARG A 79 5.83 -6.31 8.17
C ARG A 79 5.88 -5.62 6.80
N LEU A 80 5.05 -6.06 5.84
CA LEU A 80 4.96 -5.42 4.52
C LEU A 80 4.68 -3.92 4.63
N LYS A 81 3.78 -3.51 5.53
CA LYS A 81 3.53 -2.08 5.80
C LYS A 81 4.78 -1.35 6.30
N LYS A 82 5.53 -1.95 7.23
CA LYS A 82 6.76 -1.35 7.77
C LYS A 82 7.83 -1.21 6.70
N ASP A 83 8.02 -2.25 5.90
CA ASP A 83 9.01 -2.28 4.82
C ASP A 83 8.67 -1.24 3.75
N TYR A 84 7.38 -1.15 3.37
CA TYR A 84 6.90 -0.10 2.47
C TYR A 84 7.16 1.32 2.99
N ILE A 85 6.86 1.60 4.26
CA ILE A 85 7.13 2.91 4.87
C ILE A 85 8.65 3.20 4.90
N LEU A 86 9.47 2.17 5.10
CA LEU A 86 10.92 2.30 5.05
C LEU A 86 11.39 2.67 3.64
N MET A 87 10.86 2.02 2.60
CA MET A 87 11.19 2.34 1.20
C MET A 87 10.71 3.75 0.82
N LEU A 88 9.51 4.17 1.24
CA LEU A 88 9.05 5.55 1.06
C LEU A 88 10.01 6.59 1.67
N ARG A 89 10.58 6.30 2.84
CA ARG A 89 11.57 7.18 3.49
C ARG A 89 12.89 7.21 2.73
N LYS A 90 13.35 6.05 2.21
CA LYS A 90 14.56 6.00 1.37
C LYS A 90 14.38 6.88 0.13
N ILE A 91 13.25 6.76 -0.56
CA ILE A 91 12.93 7.60 -1.73
C ILE A 91 12.86 9.08 -1.32
N GLY A 92 12.07 9.43 -0.30
CA GLY A 92 11.90 10.83 0.12
C GLY A 92 13.18 11.50 0.64
N ALA A 93 14.09 10.75 1.28
CA ALA A 93 15.38 11.27 1.73
C ALA A 93 16.30 11.74 0.59
N THR A 94 16.04 11.31 -0.64
CA THR A 94 16.82 11.72 -1.82
C THR A 94 16.40 13.09 -2.36
N GLY A 95 15.36 13.72 -1.77
CA GLY A 95 14.80 14.99 -2.22
C GLY A 95 14.00 14.89 -3.52
N ALA A 96 13.92 13.69 -4.10
CA ALA A 96 13.01 13.39 -5.17
C ALA A 96 11.59 13.19 -4.61
N GLY A 97 10.61 13.79 -5.27
CA GLY A 97 9.21 13.51 -4.98
C GLY A 97 8.90 12.01 -5.14
N LEU A 98 7.79 11.58 -4.56
CA LEU A 98 7.30 10.19 -4.65
C LEU A 98 6.66 9.86 -6.02
N ASP A 99 6.88 10.71 -7.03
CA ASP A 99 6.22 10.60 -8.31
C ASP A 99 7.08 9.80 -9.30
N PRO A 100 6.72 8.54 -9.60
CA PRO A 100 7.45 7.73 -10.55
C PRO A 100 7.43 8.33 -11.97
N ASP A 101 6.49 9.23 -12.31
CA ASP A 101 6.44 9.89 -13.62
C ASP A 101 7.53 10.98 -13.77
N GLN A 102 8.15 11.39 -12.66
CA GLN A 102 9.31 12.30 -12.65
C GLN A 102 10.64 11.53 -12.81
N VAL A 103 10.61 10.20 -12.84
CA VAL A 103 11.79 9.35 -12.98
C VAL A 103 12.27 9.40 -14.43
N ARG A 104 13.34 10.15 -14.68
CA ARG A 104 14.06 10.08 -15.96
C ARG A 104 15.01 8.89 -15.95
N GLU A 105 15.04 8.11 -17.03
CA GLU A 105 16.01 7.03 -17.22
C GLU A 105 17.44 7.55 -17.00
N GLY A 106 18.24 6.82 -16.21
CA GLY A 106 19.61 7.21 -15.85
C GLY A 106 19.73 8.29 -14.77
N SER A 107 18.63 8.76 -14.18
CA SER A 107 18.67 9.67 -13.04
C SER A 107 18.98 8.93 -11.73
N LYS A 108 19.47 9.66 -10.72
CA LYS A 108 19.66 9.13 -9.36
C LYS A 108 18.37 8.54 -8.77
N LEU A 109 17.22 9.08 -9.17
CA LEU A 109 15.92 8.59 -8.74
C LEU A 109 15.60 7.22 -9.36
N ALA A 110 15.91 7.01 -10.64
CA ALA A 110 15.73 5.71 -11.30
C ALA A 110 16.53 4.62 -10.57
N SER A 111 17.81 4.87 -10.28
CA SER A 111 18.63 3.93 -9.51
C SER A 111 18.07 3.60 -8.13
N VAL A 112 17.50 4.59 -7.42
CA VAL A 112 16.88 4.36 -6.11
C VAL A 112 15.61 3.51 -6.23
N PHE A 113 14.79 3.70 -7.27
CA PHE A 113 13.65 2.85 -7.52
C PHE A 113 14.06 1.42 -7.91
N ASP A 114 15.15 1.26 -8.66
CA ASP A 114 15.69 -0.06 -9.00
C ASP A 114 16.18 -0.78 -7.73
N GLU A 115 16.95 -0.10 -6.87
CA GLU A 115 17.37 -0.64 -5.56
C GLU A 115 16.16 -1.02 -4.69
N VAL A 116 15.12 -0.18 -4.64
CA VAL A 116 13.89 -0.46 -3.89
C VAL A 116 13.18 -1.70 -4.44
N ARG A 117 13.10 -1.87 -5.76
CA ARG A 117 12.49 -3.04 -6.39
C ARG A 117 13.31 -4.32 -6.16
N GLU A 118 14.64 -4.21 -6.11
CA GLU A 118 15.50 -5.34 -5.74
C GLU A 118 15.33 -5.74 -4.27
N GLU A 119 15.29 -4.77 -3.35
CA GLU A 119 15.13 -5.03 -1.91
C GLU A 119 13.70 -5.40 -1.53
N PHE A 120 12.71 -4.90 -2.26
CA PHE A 120 11.30 -5.08 -1.99
C PHE A 120 10.53 -5.36 -3.30
N PRO A 121 10.54 -6.61 -3.79
CA PRO A 121 9.97 -6.98 -5.09
C PRO A 121 8.48 -6.67 -5.26
N TRP A 122 7.73 -6.55 -4.16
CA TRP A 122 6.30 -6.22 -4.16
C TRP A 122 6.03 -4.71 -4.12
N TRP A 123 7.05 -3.88 -4.40
CA TRP A 123 6.96 -2.43 -4.34
C TRP A 123 5.84 -1.90 -5.23
N ASP A 124 5.82 -2.26 -6.51
CA ASP A 124 4.90 -1.67 -7.49
C ASP A 124 3.44 -2.01 -7.16
N GLU A 125 3.12 -3.26 -6.84
CA GLU A 125 1.77 -3.69 -6.46
C GLU A 125 1.32 -3.05 -5.15
N LEU A 126 2.16 -3.10 -4.11
CA LEU A 126 1.78 -2.55 -2.81
C LEU A 126 1.72 -1.02 -2.83
N HIS A 127 2.60 -0.37 -3.60
CA HIS A 127 2.53 1.08 -3.79
C HIS A 127 1.23 1.46 -4.49
N ALA A 128 0.81 0.74 -5.55
CA ALA A 128 -0.48 0.96 -6.19
C ALA A 128 -1.66 0.82 -5.22
N PHE A 129 -1.59 -0.10 -4.25
CA PHE A 129 -2.65 -0.29 -3.25
C PHE A 129 -2.66 0.80 -2.18
N TRP A 130 -1.50 1.31 -1.78
CA TRP A 130 -1.33 2.07 -0.55
C TRP A 130 -1.01 3.55 -0.74
N ARG A 131 -0.62 3.98 -1.95
CA ARG A 131 -0.25 5.37 -2.25
C ARG A 131 -1.33 6.39 -1.90
N GLU A 132 -2.60 6.04 -2.07
CA GLU A 132 -3.76 6.91 -1.80
C GLU A 132 -4.30 6.78 -0.36
N LEU A 133 -3.68 5.93 0.48
CA LEU A 133 -4.14 5.69 1.85
C LEU A 133 -3.24 6.46 2.84
N PRO A 134 -3.74 7.51 3.53
CA PRO A 134 -2.92 8.33 4.42
C PRO A 134 -2.22 7.55 5.54
N ASN A 135 -2.87 6.48 6.02
CA ASN A 135 -2.33 5.62 7.06
C ASN A 135 -1.15 4.75 6.60
N TYR A 136 -0.93 4.62 5.29
CA TYR A 136 0.13 3.82 4.68
C TYR A 136 1.16 4.69 3.95
N ASN A 137 0.70 5.75 3.28
CA ASN A 137 1.54 6.75 2.64
C ASN A 137 1.40 8.12 3.32
N PRO A 138 2.02 8.33 4.50
CA PRO A 138 1.95 9.61 5.19
C PRO A 138 2.72 10.72 4.45
N ILE A 139 3.69 10.36 3.60
CA ILE A 139 4.56 11.31 2.89
C ILE A 139 3.86 11.84 1.62
N GLY A 140 3.18 10.98 0.85
CA GLY A 140 2.49 11.41 -0.37
C GLY A 140 1.30 12.33 -0.12
N VAL A 141 0.61 12.17 1.01
CA VAL A 141 -0.49 13.08 1.40
C VAL A 141 0.00 14.48 1.75
N GLN A 142 1.25 14.63 2.22
CA GLN A 142 1.83 15.95 2.50
C GLN A 142 2.30 16.68 1.24
N SER A 143 2.47 15.99 0.11
CA SER A 143 2.92 16.60 -1.14
C SER A 143 1.78 17.18 -1.99
N SER A 144 0.52 16.94 -1.61
CA SER A 144 -0.65 17.59 -2.22
C SER A 144 -0.95 18.90 -1.48
N GLU A 145 -0.12 19.91 -1.77
CA GLU A 145 -0.40 21.36 -1.88
C GLU A 145 0.87 22.17 -1.59
N PRO A 146 1.55 22.66 -2.65
CA PRO A 146 2.06 24.02 -2.61
C PRO A 146 1.59 24.75 -3.88
N GLY A 147 0.57 25.59 -3.76
CA GLY A 147 0.08 26.31 -4.94
C GLY A 147 -1.23 27.05 -4.75
N THR A 148 -1.34 27.92 -3.74
CA THR A 148 -2.01 29.19 -4.01
C THR A 148 -0.96 30.28 -3.91
N ASP A 149 -0.32 30.54 -5.04
CA ASP A 149 0.36 31.79 -5.32
C ASP A 149 -0.64 32.93 -5.14
N HIS A 150 -0.43 33.75 -4.11
CA HIS A 150 -0.81 35.16 -4.17
C HIS A 150 0.47 35.99 -4.29
N ALA A 151 1.19 35.80 -5.40
CA ALA A 151 2.15 36.77 -5.87
C ALA A 151 1.41 37.85 -6.66
N GLY A 152 1.47 39.09 -6.18
CA GLY A 152 1.44 40.26 -7.03
C GLY A 152 0.18 41.12 -6.99
N ALA A 153 0.20 42.14 -6.12
CA ALA A 153 -0.10 43.50 -6.55
C ALA A 153 0.63 44.50 -5.63
N ALA A 154 1.77 44.99 -6.11
CA ALA A 154 2.32 46.27 -5.70
C ALA A 154 1.88 47.31 -6.74
N ALA A 155 1.20 48.37 -6.29
CA ALA A 155 1.11 49.73 -6.85
C ALA A 155 0.07 50.50 -6.00
N ASP A 156 0.48 51.40 -5.09
CA ASP A 156 0.65 52.85 -5.34
C ASP A 156 -0.69 53.54 -5.70
N ILE A 157 -1.33 54.23 -4.73
CA ILE A 157 -1.45 55.70 -4.54
C ILE A 157 -1.87 55.96 -3.08
#